data_AF-A0A7X6FSW5-F1
#
_entry.id   AF-A0A7X6FSW5-F1
#
_cell.length_a   1.000
_cell.length_b   1.000
_cell.length_c   1.000
_cell.angle_alpha   90.00
_cell.angle_beta   90.00
_cell.angle_gamma   90.00
#
_symmetry.space_group_name_H-M   'P 1'
#
loop_
_entity.id
_entity.type
_entity.pdbx_description
1 polymer ?
#
loop_
_entity_poly.entity_id
_entity_poly.type
_entity_poly.pdbx_seq_one_letter_code
_entity_poly.pdbx_strand_id
1 'polypeptide(L)'
;MWTPSLSCDQKLGIPVQALIKTIDDKQLVIVQGQENSSRENLSFIEKALFGLEIRKQGFAHDVIMSALNVSSSMAYRCLKIAEQITPELIYKIGPAPSIGRRPWTDLSEIIQGKIEVAAEFLENSSISGLDSDEKFQSLLSHLSEVESEQENQKAASGNDQVSMDTKNVIPSKQTSSDVWQSPENELVAKFRTGSKGVAVQFEKPKAKEFGDWLRNELGRLYHEFEQSKRHNQETNQQRKRPPKRHRRGSPSRSLSSLRIAFPRITVKIL
;
A
#
# COMPACT_ATOMS: atom_id res chain seq x y z
N MET A 1 -40.17 45.29 13.70
CA MET A 1 -40.42 44.74 15.04
C MET A 1 -41.06 43.37 14.85
N TRP A 2 -40.24 42.31 14.76
CA TRP A 2 -40.69 40.94 14.55
C TRP A 2 -39.93 40.07 15.56
N THR A 3 -40.66 39.52 16.53
CA THR A 3 -40.14 38.59 17.55
C THR A 3 -40.40 37.15 17.08
N PRO A 4 -39.38 36.28 16.96
CA PRO A 4 -39.63 34.86 16.71
C PRO A 4 -39.97 34.18 18.03
N SER A 5 -41.16 33.58 18.10
CA SER A 5 -41.61 32.74 19.20
C SER A 5 -40.88 31.39 19.19
N LEU A 6 -40.12 31.11 20.25
CA LEU A 6 -39.66 29.77 20.61
C LEU A 6 -40.87 28.95 21.09
N SER A 7 -41.51 28.22 20.18
CA SER A 7 -42.76 27.49 20.44
C SER A 7 -42.61 26.13 21.16
N CYS A 8 -41.54 25.89 21.92
CA CYS A 8 -41.37 24.62 22.66
C CYS A 8 -41.56 24.74 24.18
N ASP A 9 -41.47 25.93 24.78
CA ASP A 9 -41.35 26.08 26.24
C ASP A 9 -42.65 26.35 27.02
N GLN A 10 -43.81 26.33 26.36
CA GLN A 10 -45.05 26.72 27.04
C GLN A 10 -45.61 25.67 28.02
N LYS A 11 -44.95 24.51 28.20
CA LYS A 11 -45.43 23.40 29.05
C LYS A 11 -44.74 23.21 30.40
N LEU A 12 -43.63 23.91 30.70
CA LEU A 12 -42.88 23.65 31.95
C LEU A 12 -42.74 24.85 32.90
N GLY A 13 -43.08 26.08 32.51
CA GLY A 13 -43.08 27.23 33.43
C GLY A 13 -41.71 27.56 34.04
N ILE A 14 -40.63 27.01 33.49
CA ILE A 14 -39.26 27.25 33.95
C ILE A 14 -38.72 28.50 33.23
N PRO A 15 -38.23 29.52 33.95
CA PRO A 15 -37.59 30.66 33.32
C PRO A 15 -36.26 30.23 32.68
N VAL A 16 -36.19 30.25 31.35
CA VAL A 16 -34.98 29.90 30.60
C VAL A 16 -34.15 31.16 30.34
N GLN A 17 -32.88 31.16 30.73
CA GLN A 17 -31.93 32.21 30.35
C GLN A 17 -31.36 31.89 28.96
N ALA A 18 -31.74 32.69 27.95
CA ALA A 18 -31.22 32.57 26.59
C ALA A 18 -30.14 33.63 26.34
N LEU A 19 -28.91 33.20 26.03
CA LEU A 19 -27.84 34.08 25.59
C LEU A 19 -28.00 34.34 24.08
N ILE A 20 -28.63 35.46 23.73
CA ILE A 20 -28.80 35.86 22.32
C ILE A 20 -27.48 36.42 21.80
N LYS A 21 -26.74 35.60 21.03
CA LYS A 21 -25.59 36.04 20.24
C LYS A 21 -26.02 36.18 18.78
N THR A 22 -25.64 37.27 18.13
CA THR A 22 -25.70 37.39 16.67
C THR A 22 -24.58 36.52 16.09
N ILE A 23 -24.96 35.33 15.61
CA ILE A 23 -24.07 34.35 15.00
C ILE A 23 -24.12 34.58 13.49
N ASP A 24 -22.98 34.85 12.86
CA ASP A 24 -22.83 34.88 11.39
C ASP A 24 -23.17 33.51 10.80
N ASP A 25 -23.72 33.42 9.58
CA ASP A 25 -24.18 32.15 8.99
C ASP A 25 -23.06 31.09 8.98
N LYS A 26 -21.80 31.53 8.84
CA LYS A 26 -20.59 30.70 8.98
C LYS A 26 -20.45 30.07 10.37
N GLN A 27 -20.65 30.87 11.40
CA GLN A 27 -20.53 30.46 12.79
C GLN A 27 -21.68 29.50 13.18
N LEU A 28 -22.86 29.67 12.57
CA LEU A 28 -23.98 28.75 12.79
C LEU A 28 -23.66 27.34 12.27
N VAL A 29 -23.14 27.24 11.05
CA VAL A 29 -22.73 25.96 10.44
C VAL A 29 -21.62 25.28 11.26
N ILE A 30 -20.64 26.06 11.75
CA ILE A 30 -19.58 25.52 12.61
C ILE A 30 -20.16 24.99 13.91
N VAL A 31 -20.97 25.78 14.62
CA VAL A 31 -21.54 25.39 15.92
C VAL A 31 -22.43 24.15 15.78
N GLN A 32 -23.28 24.10 14.76
CA GLN A 32 -24.14 22.94 14.50
C GLN A 32 -23.33 21.71 14.09
N GLY A 33 -22.30 21.88 13.26
CA GLY A 33 -21.40 20.80 12.86
C GLY A 33 -20.60 20.23 14.03
N GLN A 34 -20.12 21.09 14.93
CA GLN A 34 -19.41 20.70 16.14
C GLN A 34 -20.34 20.00 17.15
N GLU A 35 -21.56 20.50 17.32
CA GLU A 35 -22.56 19.88 18.19
C GLU A 35 -22.94 18.46 17.71
N ASN A 36 -23.13 18.26 16.41
CA ASN A 36 -23.47 16.95 15.86
C ASN A 36 -22.27 15.99 15.85
N SER A 37 -21.09 16.46 15.47
CA SER A 37 -19.89 15.62 15.43
C SER A 37 -19.43 15.15 16.81
N SER A 38 -19.68 15.94 17.86
CA SER A 38 -19.35 15.59 19.25
C SER A 38 -20.35 14.66 19.93
N ARG A 39 -21.61 14.67 19.50
CA ARG A 39 -22.68 13.84 20.08
C ARG A 39 -22.70 12.41 19.53
N GLU A 40 -22.44 12.22 18.23
CA GLU A 40 -22.71 10.94 17.55
C GLU A 40 -21.46 10.17 17.07
N ASN A 41 -20.23 10.63 17.30
CA ASN A 41 -19.02 9.97 16.79
C ASN A 41 -19.14 9.57 15.30
N LEU A 42 -19.52 10.52 14.45
CA LEU A 42 -19.64 10.31 12.99
C LEU A 42 -18.46 9.48 12.45
N SER A 43 -18.78 8.50 11.61
CA SER A 43 -17.78 7.70 10.89
C SER A 43 -16.86 8.60 10.07
N PHE A 44 -15.72 8.04 9.65
CA PHE A 44 -14.77 8.79 8.84
C PHE A 44 -15.42 9.35 7.56
N ILE A 45 -16.25 8.54 6.90
CA ILE A 45 -16.85 8.91 5.62
C ILE A 45 -18.01 9.90 5.77
N GLU A 46 -18.77 9.83 6.87
CA GLU A 46 -19.80 10.83 7.18
C GLU A 46 -19.19 12.20 7.44
N LYS A 47 -18.06 12.27 8.16
CA LYS A 47 -17.29 13.52 8.33
C LYS A 47 -16.80 14.06 6.98
N ALA A 48 -16.41 13.17 6.07
CA ALA A 48 -15.96 13.55 4.74
C ALA A 48 -17.10 14.12 3.88
N LEU A 49 -18.27 13.49 3.90
CA LEU A 49 -19.48 14.01 3.25
C LEU A 49 -19.93 15.36 3.81
N PHE A 50 -19.93 15.51 5.14
CA PHE A 50 -20.29 16.77 5.77
C PHE A 50 -19.32 17.89 5.41
N GLY A 51 -18.01 17.61 5.41
CA GLY A 51 -17.01 18.57 4.94
C GLY A 51 -17.19 18.94 3.45
N LEU A 52 -17.55 17.98 2.61
CA LEU A 52 -17.83 18.21 1.19
C LEU A 52 -19.04 19.12 1.00
N GLU A 53 -20.09 18.96 1.81
CA GLU A 53 -21.30 19.80 1.78
C GLU A 53 -21.00 21.24 2.20
N ILE A 54 -20.25 21.44 3.29
CA ILE A 54 -19.77 22.78 3.69
C ILE A 54 -18.98 23.44 2.55
N ARG A 55 -18.12 22.68 1.87
CA ARG A 55 -17.36 23.20 0.73
C ARG A 55 -18.25 23.57 -0.45
N LYS A 56 -19.28 22.77 -0.76
CA LYS A 56 -20.24 23.04 -1.85
C LYS A 56 -21.02 24.33 -1.60
N GLN A 57 -21.28 24.67 -0.35
CA GLN A 57 -21.92 25.93 0.06
C GLN A 57 -20.98 27.15 -0.05
N GLY A 58 -19.73 26.96 -0.50
CA GLY A 58 -18.78 28.05 -0.76
C GLY A 58 -17.98 28.49 0.47
N PHE A 59 -18.05 27.76 1.57
CA PHE A 59 -17.26 28.07 2.75
C PHE A 59 -15.77 27.74 2.56
N ALA A 60 -14.92 28.55 3.19
CA ALA A 60 -13.48 28.39 3.12
C ALA A 60 -13.00 27.15 3.91
N HIS A 61 -11.78 26.70 3.60
CA HIS A 61 -11.22 25.48 4.17
C HIS A 61 -11.06 25.53 5.70
N ASP A 62 -10.79 26.72 6.25
CA ASP A 62 -10.71 26.96 7.70
C ASP A 62 -12.03 26.70 8.41
N VAL A 63 -13.15 27.11 7.82
CA VAL A 63 -14.51 26.82 8.31
C VAL A 63 -14.75 25.31 8.36
N ILE A 64 -14.32 24.56 7.34
CA ILE A 64 -14.44 23.10 7.29
C ILE A 64 -13.62 22.44 8.40
N MET A 65 -12.37 22.87 8.61
CA MET A 65 -11.53 22.37 9.70
C MET A 65 -12.19 22.59 11.06
N SER A 66 -12.72 23.79 11.30
CA SER A 66 -13.41 24.14 12.53
C SER A 66 -14.68 23.33 12.72
N ALA A 67 -15.53 23.21 11.69
CA ALA A 67 -16.80 22.48 11.76
C ALA A 67 -16.60 20.98 12.02
N LEU A 68 -15.55 20.38 11.45
CA LEU A 68 -15.21 18.97 11.63
C LEU A 68 -14.37 18.69 12.89
N ASN A 69 -13.81 19.73 13.52
CA ASN A 69 -12.82 19.63 14.60
C ASN A 69 -11.63 18.71 14.23
N VAL A 70 -11.05 18.93 13.04
CA VAL A 70 -9.91 18.14 12.53
C VAL A 70 -8.77 19.02 12.04
N SER A 71 -7.57 18.44 11.90
CA SER A 71 -6.42 19.13 11.33
C SER A 71 -6.61 19.43 9.83
N SER A 72 -5.89 20.44 9.31
CA SER A 72 -5.92 20.79 7.88
C SER A 72 -5.62 19.61 6.97
N SER A 73 -4.58 18.84 7.29
CA SER A 73 -4.21 17.64 6.53
C SER A 73 -5.35 16.62 6.49
N MET A 74 -6.09 16.45 7.59
CA MET A 74 -7.25 15.56 7.63
C MET A 74 -8.41 16.12 6.81
N ALA A 75 -8.74 17.41 6.95
CA ALA A 75 -9.81 18.05 6.19
C ALA A 75 -9.58 17.92 4.67
N TYR A 76 -8.36 18.21 4.18
CA TYR A 76 -8.02 18.03 2.76
C TYR A 76 -8.20 16.58 2.32
N ARG A 77 -7.80 15.62 3.15
CA ARG A 77 -7.92 14.20 2.82
C ARG A 77 -9.37 13.73 2.80
N CYS A 78 -10.18 14.15 3.77
CA CYS A 78 -11.62 13.89 3.79
C CYS A 78 -12.28 14.39 2.50
N LEU A 79 -12.02 15.65 2.13
CA LEU A 79 -12.56 16.24 0.90
C LEU A 79 -12.12 15.44 -0.34
N LYS A 80 -10.82 15.15 -0.46
CA LYS A 80 -10.27 14.40 -1.60
C LYS A 80 -10.94 13.02 -1.73
N ILE A 81 -11.06 12.27 -0.64
CA ILE A 81 -11.68 10.93 -0.66
C ILE A 81 -13.15 11.03 -1.07
N ALA A 82 -13.91 11.97 -0.51
CA ALA A 82 -15.32 12.14 -0.83
C ALA A 82 -15.55 12.55 -2.30
N GLU A 83 -14.65 13.34 -2.88
CA GLU A 83 -14.68 13.69 -4.30
C GLU A 83 -14.34 12.50 -5.21
N GLN A 84 -13.32 11.71 -4.85
CA GLN A 84 -12.83 10.62 -5.69
C GLN A 84 -13.79 9.43 -5.73
N ILE A 85 -14.40 9.09 -4.58
CA ILE A 85 -15.37 7.99 -4.50
C ILE A 85 -16.74 8.43 -4.97
N THR A 86 -17.06 9.73 -4.91
CA THR A 86 -18.39 10.34 -5.17
C THR A 86 -19.43 10.08 -4.07
N PRO A 87 -20.29 11.07 -3.75
CA PRO A 87 -21.36 10.90 -2.77
C PRO A 87 -22.29 9.73 -3.07
N GLU A 88 -22.61 9.50 -4.34
CA GLU A 88 -23.56 8.48 -4.79
C GLU A 88 -23.09 7.07 -4.39
N LEU A 89 -21.82 6.75 -4.61
CA LEU A 89 -21.24 5.48 -4.20
C LEU A 89 -21.10 5.38 -2.68
N ILE A 90 -20.72 6.47 -2.01
CA ILE A 90 -20.64 6.51 -0.55
C ILE A 90 -22.00 6.19 0.08
N TYR A 91 -23.10 6.75 -0.43
CA TYR A 91 -24.44 6.45 0.07
C TYR A 91 -24.86 4.99 -0.17
N LYS A 92 -24.43 4.38 -1.28
CA LYS A 92 -24.68 2.94 -1.55
C LYS A 92 -23.92 2.03 -0.57
N ILE A 93 -22.70 2.40 -0.19
CA ILE A 93 -21.90 1.67 0.80
C ILE A 93 -22.48 1.88 2.22
N GLY A 94 -22.77 3.13 2.56
CA GLY A 94 -23.21 3.56 3.89
C GLY A 94 -22.05 3.99 4.82
N PRO A 95 -22.34 4.23 6.11
CA PRO A 95 -21.43 4.92 7.03
C PRO A 95 -20.16 4.12 7.38
N ALA A 96 -20.23 2.78 7.37
CA ALA A 96 -19.12 1.89 7.67
C ALA A 96 -18.29 2.32 8.92
N PRO A 97 -18.90 2.34 10.12
CA PRO A 97 -18.32 2.95 11.31
C PRO A 97 -17.03 2.30 11.80
N SER A 98 -16.81 1.01 11.51
CA SER A 98 -15.57 0.32 11.88
C SER A 98 -14.43 0.60 10.91
N ILE A 99 -14.73 1.18 9.73
CA ILE A 99 -13.76 1.44 8.68
C ILE A 99 -13.11 2.82 8.87
N GLY A 100 -11.84 2.79 9.26
CA GLY A 100 -11.05 3.98 9.44
C GLY A 100 -10.53 4.61 8.14
N ARG A 101 -9.77 5.69 8.29
CA ARG A 101 -9.22 6.50 7.19
C ARG A 101 -8.40 5.73 6.14
N ARG A 102 -7.54 4.79 6.57
CA ARG A 102 -6.58 4.12 5.68
C ARG A 102 -7.30 3.31 4.59
N PRO A 103 -8.20 2.37 4.93
CA PRO A 103 -9.00 1.66 3.92
C PRO A 103 -9.75 2.59 2.95
N TRP A 104 -10.37 3.67 3.45
CA TRP A 104 -11.04 4.65 2.59
C TRP A 104 -10.08 5.38 1.64
N THR A 105 -8.83 5.58 2.05
CA THR A 105 -7.79 6.11 1.17
C THR A 105 -7.46 5.11 0.07
N ASP A 106 -7.26 3.84 0.44
CA ASP A 106 -6.93 2.76 -0.51
C ASP A 106 -8.06 2.59 -1.54
N LEU A 107 -9.32 2.60 -1.10
CA LEU A 107 -10.49 2.57 -1.99
C LEU A 107 -10.51 3.76 -2.95
N SER A 108 -10.23 4.98 -2.47
CA SER A 108 -10.22 6.19 -3.31
C SER A 108 -9.13 6.20 -4.39
N GLU A 109 -8.08 5.40 -4.19
CA GLU A 109 -7.01 5.22 -5.18
C GLU A 109 -7.40 4.16 -6.22
N ILE A 110 -7.87 2.99 -5.76
CA ILE A 110 -8.20 1.86 -6.64
C ILE A 110 -9.43 2.16 -7.52
N ILE A 111 -10.40 2.92 -7.01
CA ILE A 111 -11.66 3.19 -7.72
C ILE A 111 -11.51 4.15 -8.92
N GLN A 112 -10.36 4.82 -9.04
CA GLN A 112 -10.13 5.78 -10.13
C GLN A 112 -10.23 5.07 -11.49
N GLY A 113 -11.16 5.53 -12.33
CA GLY A 113 -11.45 4.93 -13.62
C GLY A 113 -12.24 3.61 -13.57
N LYS A 114 -12.78 3.23 -12.39
CA LYS A 114 -13.57 2.02 -12.15
C LYS A 114 -14.89 2.33 -11.43
N ILE A 115 -15.41 3.54 -11.56
CA ILE A 115 -16.62 4.02 -10.85
C ILE A 115 -17.85 3.21 -11.26
N GLU A 116 -17.99 2.94 -12.55
CA GLU A 116 -19.10 2.18 -13.11
C GLU A 116 -19.09 0.73 -12.63
N VAL A 117 -17.92 0.09 -12.60
CA VAL A 117 -17.73 -1.27 -12.09
C VAL A 117 -18.10 -1.35 -10.60
N ALA A 118 -17.67 -0.36 -9.81
CA ALA A 118 -18.03 -0.26 -8.40
C ALA A 118 -19.54 -0.08 -8.20
N ALA A 119 -20.19 0.74 -9.03
CA ALA A 119 -21.62 1.02 -8.95
C ALA A 119 -22.46 -0.24 -9.25
N GLU A 120 -22.10 -0.99 -10.30
CA GLU A 120 -22.75 -2.24 -10.69
C GLU A 120 -22.55 -3.31 -9.60
N PHE A 121 -21.34 -3.43 -9.06
CA PHE A 121 -21.06 -4.40 -8.00
C PHE A 121 -21.95 -4.19 -6.76
N LEU A 122 -22.15 -2.93 -6.35
CA LEU A 122 -22.98 -2.57 -5.20
C LEU A 122 -24.49 -2.77 -5.44
N GLU A 123 -24.94 -2.79 -6.71
CA GLU A 123 -26.34 -3.05 -7.06
C GLU A 123 -26.72 -4.53 -7.01
N ASN A 124 -25.73 -5.44 -6.95
CA ASN A 124 -26.00 -6.87 -6.80
C ASN A 124 -26.77 -7.16 -5.51
N SER A 125 -27.83 -7.97 -5.62
CA SER A 125 -28.71 -8.31 -4.50
C SER A 125 -27.99 -8.95 -3.31
N SER A 126 -26.95 -9.74 -3.59
CA SER A 126 -26.12 -10.38 -2.56
C SER A 126 -25.31 -9.39 -1.74
N ILE A 127 -24.98 -8.22 -2.29
CA ILE A 127 -24.22 -7.16 -1.63
C ILE A 127 -25.15 -6.16 -0.95
N SER A 128 -26.29 -5.84 -1.59
CA SER A 128 -27.27 -4.89 -1.07
C SER A 128 -27.81 -5.25 0.32
N GLY A 129 -27.90 -6.55 0.64
CA GLY A 129 -28.37 -7.05 1.94
C GLY A 129 -27.33 -7.08 3.07
N LEU A 130 -26.06 -6.81 2.77
CA LEU A 130 -24.98 -6.81 3.78
C LEU A 130 -24.97 -5.52 4.60
N ASP A 131 -24.30 -5.55 5.75
CA ASP A 131 -24.03 -4.33 6.50
C ASP A 131 -23.02 -3.41 5.78
N SER A 132 -22.92 -2.15 6.23
CA SER A 132 -22.05 -1.17 5.57
C SER A 132 -20.55 -1.49 5.65
N ASP A 133 -20.08 -2.10 6.73
CA ASP A 133 -18.68 -2.51 6.87
C ASP A 133 -18.38 -3.67 5.91
N GLU A 134 -19.28 -4.64 5.81
CA GLU A 134 -19.20 -5.79 4.90
C GLU A 134 -19.28 -5.38 3.42
N LYS A 135 -20.17 -4.44 3.08
CA LYS A 135 -20.25 -3.84 1.73
C LYS A 135 -18.93 -3.19 1.33
N PHE A 136 -18.34 -2.42 2.25
CA PHE A 136 -17.07 -1.76 2.02
C PHE A 136 -15.96 -2.79 1.75
N GLN A 137 -15.83 -3.81 2.60
CA GLN A 137 -14.79 -4.83 2.47
C GLN A 137 -14.94 -5.65 1.18
N SER A 138 -16.18 -6.00 0.83
CA SER A 138 -16.49 -6.74 -0.39
C SER A 138 -16.14 -5.93 -1.64
N LEU A 139 -16.48 -4.64 -1.66
CA LEU A 139 -16.14 -3.74 -2.77
C LEU A 139 -14.62 -3.58 -2.91
N LEU A 140 -13.92 -3.33 -1.81
CA LEU A 140 -12.47 -3.14 -1.83
C LEU A 140 -11.77 -4.40 -2.37
N SER A 141 -12.21 -5.58 -1.93
CA SER A 141 -11.66 -6.87 -2.39
C SER A 141 -11.93 -7.07 -3.88
N HIS A 142 -13.17 -6.87 -4.33
CA HIS A 142 -13.54 -6.99 -5.74
C HIS A 142 -12.71 -6.07 -6.65
N LEU A 143 -12.57 -4.79 -6.29
CA LEU A 143 -11.80 -3.84 -7.09
C LEU A 143 -10.30 -4.17 -7.11
N SER A 144 -9.76 -4.73 -6.02
CA SER A 144 -8.36 -5.19 -5.97
C SER A 144 -8.11 -6.41 -6.87
N GLU A 145 -9.09 -7.32 -6.96
CA GLU A 145 -9.03 -8.48 -7.86
C GLU A 145 -9.07 -8.01 -9.32
N VAL A 146 -10.01 -7.13 -9.68
CA VAL A 146 -10.11 -6.56 -11.04
C VAL A 146 -8.82 -5.84 -11.45
N GLU A 147 -8.19 -5.10 -10.53
CA GLU A 147 -6.92 -4.44 -10.79
C GLU A 147 -5.79 -5.45 -11.12
N SER A 148 -5.70 -6.53 -10.33
CA SER A 148 -4.71 -7.59 -10.57
C SER A 148 -4.94 -8.35 -11.88
N GLU A 149 -6.19 -8.52 -12.31
CA GLU A 149 -6.53 -9.15 -13.59
C GLU A 149 -6.11 -8.28 -14.78
N GLN A 150 -6.30 -6.96 -14.70
CA GLN A 150 -5.89 -6.03 -15.75
C GLN A 150 -4.36 -5.95 -15.89
N GLU A 151 -3.61 -6.04 -14.80
CA GLU A 151 -2.14 -6.08 -14.85
C GLU A 151 -1.62 -7.38 -15.49
N ASN A 152 -2.21 -8.53 -15.15
CA ASN A 152 -1.84 -9.81 -15.73
C ASN A 152 -2.16 -9.89 -17.23
N GLN A 153 -3.26 -9.29 -17.69
CA GLN A 153 -3.63 -9.25 -19.11
C GLN A 153 -2.71 -8.32 -19.92
N LYS A 154 -2.27 -7.19 -19.34
CA LYS A 154 -1.26 -6.32 -19.98
C LYS A 154 0.12 -6.98 -20.08
N ALA A 155 0.50 -7.77 -19.08
CA ALA A 155 1.75 -8.56 -19.12
C ALA A 155 1.70 -9.71 -20.15
N ALA A 156 0.52 -10.26 -20.44
CA ALA A 156 0.34 -11.35 -21.40
C ALA A 156 0.33 -10.90 -22.88
N SER A 157 0.18 -9.61 -23.17
CA SER A 157 0.16 -9.08 -24.55
C SER A 157 1.52 -8.56 -25.04
N GLY A 158 2.58 -8.68 -24.24
CA GLY A 158 3.93 -8.27 -24.58
C GLY A 158 4.91 -9.44 -24.68
N ASN A 159 5.19 -9.87 -25.91
CA ASN A 159 6.26 -10.76 -26.42
C ASN A 159 5.97 -12.25 -26.66
N ASP A 160 6.06 -12.56 -27.96
CA ASP A 160 6.22 -13.85 -28.61
C ASP A 160 7.60 -14.53 -28.35
N GLN A 161 7.55 -15.88 -28.34
CA GLN A 161 8.62 -16.89 -28.56
C GLN A 161 9.69 -17.12 -27.45
N VAL A 162 9.97 -18.33 -26.91
CA VAL A 162 9.76 -19.76 -27.24
C VAL A 162 9.90 -20.64 -25.95
N SER A 163 9.07 -21.70 -25.84
CA SER A 163 9.16 -23.05 -25.16
C SER A 163 9.92 -23.25 -23.82
N MET A 164 9.63 -24.18 -22.90
CA MET A 164 8.85 -25.43 -22.87
C MET A 164 8.63 -25.87 -21.39
N ASP A 165 7.58 -26.66 -21.13
CA ASP A 165 7.38 -27.61 -20.02
C ASP A 165 7.55 -27.18 -18.55
N THR A 166 6.44 -27.07 -17.81
CA THR A 166 6.07 -28.08 -16.77
C THR A 166 4.70 -27.80 -16.15
N LYS A 167 4.06 -28.90 -15.72
CA LYS A 167 2.70 -29.00 -15.16
C LYS A 167 2.61 -28.49 -13.72
N ASN A 168 1.36 -28.21 -13.33
CA ASN A 168 0.71 -28.27 -12.00
C ASN A 168 0.54 -27.00 -11.13
N VAL A 169 -0.75 -26.67 -10.92
CA VAL A 169 -1.45 -26.34 -9.66
C VAL A 169 -1.14 -25.00 -8.95
N ILE A 170 -2.22 -24.21 -8.82
CA ILE A 170 -2.45 -22.93 -8.09
C ILE A 170 -2.35 -23.14 -6.54
N PRO A 171 -2.02 -22.16 -5.66
CA PRO A 171 -2.16 -20.70 -5.80
C PRO A 171 -0.98 -19.80 -5.37
N SER A 172 -1.16 -18.51 -5.68
CA SER A 172 -0.52 -17.31 -5.13
C SER A 172 0.82 -16.90 -5.76
N LYS A 173 0.72 -16.05 -6.79
CA LYS A 173 1.84 -15.24 -7.26
C LYS A 173 1.97 -14.00 -6.35
N GLN A 174 2.39 -14.25 -5.10
CA GLN A 174 3.22 -13.29 -4.41
C GLN A 174 4.50 -13.18 -5.22
N THR A 175 4.86 -11.98 -5.68
CA THR A 175 6.20 -11.71 -6.16
C THR A 175 7.17 -11.98 -5.01
N SER A 176 7.86 -13.11 -5.13
CA SER A 176 8.74 -13.77 -4.16
C SER A 176 10.07 -13.05 -3.94
N SER A 177 10.11 -11.72 -4.08
CA SER A 177 11.32 -10.93 -3.81
C SER A 177 11.33 -10.25 -2.45
N ASP A 178 10.18 -10.16 -1.76
CA ASP A 178 10.05 -9.37 -0.52
C ASP A 178 9.61 -10.18 0.71
N VAL A 179 9.49 -11.51 0.64
CA VAL A 179 9.12 -12.33 1.82
C VAL A 179 10.05 -13.54 1.97
N TRP A 180 10.82 -13.56 3.06
CA TRP A 180 11.62 -14.70 3.49
C TRP A 180 10.92 -15.43 4.63
N GLN A 181 11.07 -16.75 4.70
CA GLN A 181 10.48 -17.57 5.76
C GLN A 181 11.50 -18.59 6.26
N SER A 182 11.47 -18.89 7.57
CA SER A 182 12.31 -19.93 8.15
C SER A 182 11.86 -21.35 7.73
N PRO A 183 12.78 -22.33 7.67
CA PRO A 183 12.47 -23.73 7.34
C PRO A 183 11.37 -24.34 8.22
N GLU A 184 11.33 -23.95 9.50
CA GLU A 184 10.35 -24.42 10.49
C GLU A 184 9.01 -23.67 10.44
N ASN A 185 8.84 -22.72 9.50
CA ASN A 185 7.62 -21.90 9.37
C ASN A 185 7.30 -21.04 10.63
N GLU A 186 8.25 -20.87 11.54
CA GLU A 186 8.08 -20.13 12.81
C GLU A 186 8.45 -18.65 12.74
N LEU A 187 9.06 -18.22 11.63
CA LEU A 187 9.49 -16.83 11.40
C LEU A 187 9.23 -16.45 9.94
N VAL A 188 8.59 -15.30 9.73
CA VAL A 188 8.40 -14.69 8.41
C VAL A 188 9.00 -13.29 8.45
N ALA A 189 9.86 -12.96 7.49
CA ALA A 189 10.45 -11.65 7.30
C ALA A 189 9.93 -11.03 6.00
N LYS A 190 9.19 -9.93 6.09
CA LYS A 190 8.70 -9.15 4.96
C LYS A 190 9.59 -7.92 4.79
N PHE A 191 10.21 -7.79 3.62
CA PHE A 191 11.04 -6.67 3.23
C PHE A 191 10.16 -5.65 2.50
N ARG A 192 10.42 -4.37 2.74
CA ARG A 192 9.79 -3.25 2.04
C ARG A 192 10.87 -2.25 1.70
N THR A 193 11.16 -2.12 0.42
CA THR A 193 12.19 -1.19 -0.07
C THR A 193 11.54 0.12 -0.49
N GLY A 194 11.96 1.23 0.12
CA GLY A 194 11.52 2.59 -0.23
C GLY A 194 12.69 3.45 -0.69
N SER A 195 12.40 4.65 -1.20
CA SER A 195 13.43 5.58 -1.69
C SER A 195 14.40 6.10 -0.61
N LYS A 196 14.08 5.95 0.67
CA LYS A 196 14.87 6.41 1.82
C LYS A 196 15.50 5.28 2.63
N GLY A 197 15.29 4.01 2.25
CA GLY A 197 15.83 2.86 2.97
C GLY A 197 14.96 1.60 2.86
N VAL A 198 15.36 0.57 3.60
CA VAL A 198 14.70 -0.74 3.64
C VAL A 198 14.08 -0.93 5.02
N ALA A 199 12.80 -1.29 5.07
CA ALA A 199 12.12 -1.73 6.29
C ALA A 199 11.96 -3.25 6.25
N VAL A 200 12.21 -3.92 7.37
CA VAL A 200 12.01 -5.36 7.53
C VAL A 200 11.02 -5.60 8.67
N GLN A 201 9.94 -6.32 8.38
CA GLN A 201 8.92 -6.68 9.34
C GLN A 201 8.96 -8.19 9.60
N PHE A 202 9.15 -8.55 10.87
CA PHE A 202 9.11 -9.95 11.31
C PHE A 202 7.73 -10.27 11.88
N GLU A 203 7.14 -11.38 11.45
CA GLU A 203 5.86 -11.92 11.92
C GLU A 203 6.07 -13.34 12.49
N LYS A 204 5.08 -13.83 13.26
CA LYS A 204 5.02 -15.12 13.99
C LYS A 204 5.64 -15.13 15.40
N PRO A 205 5.40 -16.18 16.23
CA PRO A 205 5.77 -16.17 17.65
C PRO A 205 7.25 -15.92 17.92
N LYS A 206 8.16 -16.42 17.05
CA LYS A 206 9.60 -16.22 17.20
C LYS A 206 10.12 -14.86 16.69
N ALA A 207 9.23 -14.00 16.16
CA ALA A 207 9.63 -12.69 15.63
C ALA A 207 10.29 -11.80 16.68
N LYS A 208 9.80 -11.84 17.93
CA LYS A 208 10.34 -11.02 19.02
C LYS A 208 11.75 -11.45 19.42
N GLU A 209 11.93 -12.75 19.69
CA GLU A 209 13.22 -13.33 20.07
C GLU A 209 14.27 -13.12 18.96
N PHE A 210 13.88 -13.35 17.70
CA PHE A 210 14.75 -13.11 16.56
C PHE A 210 15.08 -11.64 16.37
N GLY A 211 14.12 -10.73 16.57
CA GLY A 211 14.34 -9.28 16.46
C GLY A 211 15.33 -8.76 17.50
N ASP A 212 15.27 -9.27 18.73
CA ASP A 212 16.21 -8.92 19.79
C ASP A 212 17.61 -9.48 19.53
N TRP A 213 17.72 -10.71 19.02
CA TRP A 213 18.99 -11.27 18.56
C TRP A 213 19.57 -10.46 17.40
N LEU A 214 18.76 -10.16 16.39
CA LEU A 214 19.19 -9.42 15.20
C LEU A 214 19.75 -8.05 15.60
N ARG A 215 19.08 -7.34 16.52
CA ARG A 215 19.54 -6.03 17.04
C ARG A 215 20.97 -6.08 17.56
N ASN A 216 21.34 -7.16 18.26
CA ASN A 216 22.68 -7.34 18.81
C ASN A 216 23.70 -7.75 17.74
N GLU A 217 23.26 -8.45 16.69
CA GLU A 217 24.12 -8.95 15.62
C GLU A 217 24.33 -7.96 14.47
N LEU A 218 23.49 -6.91 14.35
CA LEU A 218 23.54 -5.93 13.25
C LEU A 218 24.93 -5.31 13.03
N GLY A 219 25.65 -5.01 14.12
CA GLY A 219 27.00 -4.45 14.03
C GLY A 219 27.98 -5.40 13.35
N ARG A 220 27.93 -6.69 13.69
CA ARG A 220 28.75 -7.73 13.06
C ARG A 220 28.34 -7.94 11.60
N LEU A 221 27.05 -8.07 11.32
CA LEU A 221 26.53 -8.27 9.96
C LEU A 221 26.93 -7.12 9.02
N TYR A 222 26.92 -5.88 9.52
CA TYR A 222 27.39 -4.72 8.76
C TYR A 222 28.88 -4.81 8.43
N HIS A 223 29.71 -5.20 9.40
CA HIS A 223 31.15 -5.39 9.15
C HIS A 223 31.45 -6.51 8.15
N GLU A 224 30.76 -7.65 8.25
CA GLU A 224 30.90 -8.74 7.27
C GLU A 224 30.45 -8.30 5.87
N PHE A 225 29.38 -7.51 5.78
CA PHE A 225 28.93 -6.92 4.52
C PHE A 225 29.98 -6.00 3.89
N GLU A 226 30.61 -5.12 4.66
CA GLU A 226 31.69 -4.25 4.14
C GLU A 226 32.90 -5.06 3.64
N GLN A 227 33.28 -6.11 4.37
CA GLN A 227 34.38 -6.99 3.95
C GLN A 227 34.06 -7.75 2.67
N SER A 228 32.81 -8.21 2.51
CA SER A 228 32.34 -8.89 1.30
C SER A 228 32.43 -8.00 0.05
N LYS A 229 32.17 -6.69 0.19
CA LYS A 229 32.33 -5.73 -0.90
C LYS A 229 33.79 -5.54 -1.31
N ARG A 230 34.71 -5.52 -0.35
CA ARG A 230 36.15 -5.38 -0.62
C ARG A 230 36.71 -6.60 -1.35
N HIS A 231 36.33 -7.80 -0.90
CA HIS A 231 36.75 -9.06 -1.54
C HIS A 231 36.24 -9.20 -2.99
N ASN A 232 35.01 -8.73 -3.27
CA ASN A 232 34.44 -8.72 -4.63
C ASN A 232 35.09 -7.68 -5.55
N GLN A 233 35.70 -6.61 -5.03
CA GLN A 233 36.43 -5.64 -5.84
C GLN A 233 37.81 -6.16 -6.25
N GLU A 234 38.51 -6.88 -5.38
CA GLU A 234 39.82 -7.49 -5.67
C GLU A 234 39.73 -8.62 -6.71
N THR A 235 38.74 -9.51 -6.58
CA THR A 235 38.49 -10.58 -7.56
C THR A 235 38.13 -10.06 -8.96
N ASN A 236 37.49 -8.89 -9.05
CA ASN A 236 37.19 -8.25 -10.34
C ASN A 236 38.38 -7.51 -10.96
N GLN A 237 39.36 -7.08 -10.18
CA GLN A 237 40.61 -6.48 -10.70
C GLN A 237 41.57 -7.55 -11.25
N GLN A 238 41.61 -8.76 -10.68
CA GLN A 238 42.39 -9.88 -11.23
C GLN A 238 41.93 -10.30 -12.64
N ARG A 239 40.62 -10.19 -12.93
CA ARG A 239 40.01 -10.59 -14.22
C ARG A 239 40.23 -9.60 -15.36
N LYS A 240 40.67 -8.35 -15.08
CA LYS A 240 40.90 -7.31 -16.09
C LYS A 240 42.35 -7.25 -16.63
N ARG A 241 43.27 -8.11 -16.16
CA ARG A 241 44.62 -8.19 -16.74
C ARG A 241 44.56 -9.02 -18.04
N PRO A 242 44.92 -8.45 -19.21
CA PRO A 242 44.92 -9.22 -20.44
C PRO A 242 46.02 -10.28 -20.39
N PRO A 243 45.83 -11.47 -20.99
CA PRO A 243 46.91 -12.44 -21.09
C PRO A 243 48.06 -11.81 -21.88
N LYS A 244 49.30 -11.94 -21.38
CA LYS A 244 50.51 -11.57 -22.11
C LYS A 244 50.51 -12.34 -23.45
N ARG A 245 50.20 -11.65 -24.55
CA ARG A 245 50.36 -12.17 -25.91
C ARG A 245 51.86 -12.38 -26.15
N HIS A 246 52.32 -13.62 -26.08
CA HIS A 246 53.55 -13.99 -26.76
C HIS A 246 53.33 -13.88 -28.27
N ARG A 247 54.02 -12.92 -28.90
CA ARG A 247 54.14 -12.83 -30.37
C ARG A 247 54.80 -14.12 -30.87
N ARG A 248 54.02 -15.01 -31.49
CA ARG A 248 54.57 -16.09 -32.34
C ARG A 248 54.96 -15.46 -33.68
N GLY A 249 56.26 -15.40 -33.95
CA GLY A 249 56.78 -15.25 -35.30
C GLY A 249 56.49 -16.51 -36.12
N SER A 250 56.24 -16.31 -37.41
CA SER A 250 55.86 -17.30 -38.42
C SER A 250 56.89 -18.44 -38.58
N PRO A 251 56.47 -19.65 -38.99
CA PRO A 251 57.38 -20.78 -39.18
C PRO A 251 58.02 -20.73 -40.58
N SER A 252 59.35 -20.66 -40.64
CA SER A 252 60.13 -21.06 -41.81
C SER A 252 60.72 -22.45 -41.57
N ARG A 253 60.63 -23.30 -42.60
CA ARG A 253 61.08 -24.70 -42.64
C ARG A 253 62.56 -24.84 -42.25
N SER A 254 62.88 -25.82 -41.42
CA SER A 254 64.13 -26.58 -41.48
C SER A 254 63.95 -27.95 -40.81
N LEU A 255 64.36 -28.99 -41.50
CA LEU A 255 64.38 -30.39 -41.08
C LEU A 255 65.42 -30.58 -39.96
N SER A 256 65.12 -31.40 -38.93
CA SER A 256 66.04 -32.38 -38.29
C SER A 256 65.46 -32.96 -36.99
N SER A 257 65.62 -34.29 -36.86
CA SER A 257 65.64 -35.15 -35.67
C SER A 257 64.46 -35.17 -34.67
N LEU A 258 63.68 -36.25 -34.61
CA LEU A 258 63.91 -37.49 -33.84
C LEU A 258 63.64 -37.33 -32.31
N ARG A 259 62.50 -37.84 -31.83
CA ARG A 259 62.40 -39.02 -30.94
C ARG A 259 61.00 -39.16 -30.31
N ILE A 260 60.59 -40.41 -30.28
CA ILE A 260 59.36 -41.01 -29.76
C ILE A 260 59.38 -41.01 -28.22
N ALA A 261 58.24 -40.74 -27.58
CA ALA A 261 57.84 -41.37 -26.30
C ALA A 261 56.37 -41.07 -25.98
N PHE A 262 55.51 -42.10 -26.06
CA PHE A 262 54.22 -42.15 -25.37
C PHE A 262 54.41 -42.82 -24.01
N PRO A 263 53.63 -42.46 -22.97
CA PRO A 263 52.97 -43.53 -22.23
C PRO A 263 51.51 -43.24 -21.79
N ARG A 264 50.69 -44.27 -22.04
CA ARG A 264 49.53 -44.86 -21.34
C ARG A 264 48.85 -44.11 -20.16
N ILE A 265 47.56 -43.82 -20.38
CA ILE A 265 46.35 -44.25 -19.63
C ILE A 265 46.56 -44.73 -18.19
N THR A 266 45.80 -44.18 -17.22
CA THR A 266 44.97 -44.95 -16.27
C THR A 266 43.84 -44.09 -15.71
N VAL A 267 42.60 -44.57 -15.85
CA VAL A 267 41.37 -44.09 -15.20
C VAL A 267 41.25 -44.78 -13.84
N LYS A 268 40.86 -44.07 -12.78
CA LYS A 268 40.35 -44.69 -11.56
C LYS A 268 39.12 -43.92 -11.07
N ILE A 269 38.00 -44.63 -11.09
CA ILE A 269 36.71 -44.28 -10.50
C ILE A 269 36.77 -44.73 -9.03
N LEU A 270 36.35 -43.85 -8.12
CA LEU A 270 35.65 -44.19 -6.89
C LEU A 270 34.51 -43.19 -6.72
#